data_AF-A0A9W9DLI3-F1
#
_entry.id   AF-A0A9W9DLI3-F1
#
_cell.length_a   1.000
_cell.length_b   1.000
_cell.length_c   1.000
_cell.angle_alpha   90.00
_cell.angle_beta   90.00
_cell.angle_gamma   90.00
#
_symmetry.space_group_name_H-M   'P 1'
#
loop_
_entity.id
_entity.type
_entity.pdbx_description
1 polymer ?
#
loop_
_entity_poly.entity_id
_entity_poly.type
_entity_poly.pdbx_seq_one_letter_code
_entity_poly.pdbx_strand_id
1 'polypeptide(L)'
;MAQQEALKRFPDIGKSELASNFLYTCLTPEVREKLSLEHCATALSEDPTLHEKLKDAHRSQNLEALENLCGASFDIFCKAKYLISPTVHVKQIAWRFHPDLGKMNELIRSIAFDGSLASIARGESERHFWKPTSDDAHTDTTVHHESLHIPVGTMNDAVPLIILHELGSFQHNAKSREKLDRIFSSLNHTFLLNTSGTGKTKLLFEGLCLHWGFYFTCAIDASCLGSSDFPSVLDELTWDKNWTSYLPRTPTSDSNHSLSLQANRRLVYRAVSEVLLARFLVFRIYQDICSKQGFCLEQRQRWLELQIFPMNIIPLYDLFGLIKSEIADACLSDEELDEAMLNLADEIQSTWEIPAGDFFYIVVDEANVASRMHEEAFEDQCGRYPILKEIIRSLRRRMGSLPVKFIVSGTIIPEEHFQSNGGEWDDFHWCSDTGSFDDREEHCRYVTKFLPPKFATSVPGQALLDRMWQWLRGRFVQVYCRYNKLIDCIFGGQASLHSILPGCLTVQQFPQPSYAAG
;
A
#
# COMPACT_ATOMS: atom_id res chain seq x y z
N MET A 1 -0.19 -17.97 40.93
CA MET A 1 0.70 -17.86 42.12
C MET A 1 1.82 -16.84 41.94
N ALA A 2 2.59 -16.88 40.85
CA ALA A 2 3.73 -15.97 40.64
C ALA A 2 3.37 -14.45 40.71
N GLN A 3 2.24 -14.04 40.13
CA GLN A 3 1.83 -12.62 40.13
C GLN A 3 1.35 -12.11 41.49
N GLN A 4 0.67 -12.94 42.30
CA GLN A 4 0.32 -12.58 43.68
C GLN A 4 1.57 -12.43 44.56
N GLU A 5 2.61 -13.23 44.30
CA GLU A 5 3.89 -13.08 44.97
C GLU A 5 4.64 -11.84 44.48
N ALA A 6 4.58 -11.53 43.19
CA ALA A 6 5.10 -10.29 42.61
C ALA A 6 4.45 -9.05 43.22
N LEU A 7 3.11 -9.02 43.35
CA LEU A 7 2.38 -7.90 43.98
C LEU A 7 2.84 -7.65 45.42
N LYS A 8 3.18 -8.69 46.17
CA LYS A 8 3.74 -8.55 47.53
C LYS A 8 5.18 -8.06 47.52
N ARG A 9 5.97 -8.49 46.54
CA ARG A 9 7.40 -8.16 46.40
C ARG A 9 7.63 -6.72 45.93
N PHE A 10 6.71 -6.17 45.14
CA PHE A 10 6.80 -4.83 44.56
C PHE A 10 5.62 -3.98 45.05
N PRO A 11 5.72 -3.29 46.21
CA PRO A 11 4.60 -2.53 46.77
C PRO A 11 4.30 -1.23 46.03
N ASP A 12 5.26 -0.72 45.25
CA ASP A 12 5.11 0.46 44.39
C ASP A 12 5.94 0.28 43.12
N ILE A 13 5.30 0.49 41.97
CA ILE A 13 5.92 0.41 40.65
C ILE A 13 5.91 1.77 39.92
N GLY A 14 5.80 2.88 40.65
CA GLY A 14 5.81 4.22 40.07
C GLY A 14 7.11 4.57 39.33
N LYS A 15 8.23 3.94 39.70
CA LYS A 15 9.54 4.09 39.05
C LYS A 15 9.71 3.05 37.94
N SER A 16 10.23 3.48 36.78
CA SER A 16 10.43 2.61 35.60
C SER A 16 11.23 1.35 35.91
N GLU A 17 12.30 1.43 36.71
CA GLU A 17 13.12 0.27 37.10
C GLU A 17 12.35 -0.76 37.93
N LEU A 18 11.47 -0.32 38.83
CA LEU A 18 10.64 -1.22 39.62
C LEU A 18 9.50 -1.80 38.78
N ALA A 19 8.94 -0.99 37.87
CA ALA A 19 7.93 -1.43 36.92
C ALA A 19 8.46 -2.48 35.96
N SER A 20 9.68 -2.35 35.44
CA SER A 20 10.29 -3.34 34.55
C SER A 20 10.61 -4.65 35.26
N ASN A 21 11.12 -4.59 36.49
CA ASN A 21 11.32 -5.78 37.33
C ASN A 21 10.00 -6.47 37.68
N PHE A 22 8.96 -5.70 37.99
CA PHE A 22 7.63 -6.22 38.25
C PHE A 22 7.05 -6.89 37.00
N LEU A 23 7.05 -6.19 35.86
CA LEU A 23 6.60 -6.71 34.58
C LEU A 23 7.32 -8.03 34.25
N TYR A 24 8.66 -8.04 34.31
CA TYR A 24 9.47 -9.23 34.05
C TYR A 24 9.11 -10.39 34.98
N THR A 25 8.88 -10.11 36.27
CA THR A 25 8.47 -11.14 37.25
C THR A 25 7.09 -11.72 36.95
N CYS A 26 6.20 -10.91 36.36
CA CYS A 26 4.85 -11.33 35.99
C CYS A 26 4.79 -12.15 34.68
N LEU A 27 5.85 -12.16 33.86
CA LEU A 27 5.91 -12.91 32.60
C LEU A 27 5.98 -14.43 32.83
N THR A 28 5.36 -15.21 31.94
CA THR A 28 5.51 -16.68 31.95
C THR A 28 6.97 -17.09 31.73
N PRO A 29 7.38 -18.29 32.20
CA PRO A 29 8.71 -18.81 31.91
C PRO A 29 9.05 -18.79 30.41
N GLU A 30 8.12 -19.18 29.54
CA GLU A 30 8.36 -19.18 28.08
C GLU A 30 8.63 -17.78 27.53
N VAL A 31 7.92 -16.76 28.02
CA VAL A 31 8.13 -15.38 27.59
C VAL A 31 9.44 -14.82 28.16
N ARG A 32 9.82 -15.20 29.39
CA ARG A 32 11.10 -14.82 30.00
C ARG A 32 12.32 -15.44 29.33
N GLU A 33 12.17 -16.55 28.61
CA GLU A 33 13.23 -17.12 27.78
C GLU A 33 13.50 -16.25 26.54
N LYS A 34 12.49 -15.55 26.02
CA LYS A 34 12.59 -14.68 24.85
C LYS A 34 12.89 -13.22 25.18
N LEU A 35 12.34 -12.73 26.29
CA LEU A 35 12.47 -11.33 26.72
C LEU A 35 13.45 -11.23 27.88
N SER A 36 14.34 -10.24 27.83
CA SER A 36 15.18 -9.86 28.96
C SER A 36 14.50 -8.77 29.81
N LEU A 37 15.04 -8.52 31.02
CA LEU A 37 14.63 -7.38 31.84
C LEU A 37 14.81 -6.04 31.12
N GLU A 38 15.84 -5.93 30.28
CA GLU A 38 16.11 -4.74 29.48
C GLU A 38 15.00 -4.51 28.46
N HIS A 39 14.50 -5.56 27.80
CA HIS A 39 13.33 -5.43 26.92
C HIS A 39 12.09 -4.93 27.66
N CYS A 40 11.87 -5.36 28.91
CA CYS A 40 10.76 -4.86 29.74
C CYS A 40 10.94 -3.37 30.10
N ALA A 41 12.18 -2.94 30.36
CA ALA A 41 12.49 -1.54 30.62
C ALA A 41 12.29 -0.69 29.37
N THR A 42 12.75 -1.16 28.21
CA THR A 42 12.53 -0.52 26.90
C THR A 42 11.04 -0.44 26.60
N ALA A 43 10.28 -1.51 26.77
CA ALA A 43 8.84 -1.53 26.54
C ALA A 43 8.08 -0.48 27.35
N LEU A 44 8.37 -0.35 28.64
CA LEU A 44 7.73 0.63 29.52
C LEU A 44 8.20 2.06 29.25
N SER A 45 9.40 2.22 28.68
CA SER A 45 9.95 3.51 28.29
C SER A 45 9.39 3.98 26.94
N GLU A 46 9.22 3.06 25.98
CA GLU A 46 8.76 3.34 24.63
C GLU A 46 7.23 3.41 24.53
N ASP A 47 6.50 2.70 25.40
CA ASP A 47 5.04 2.75 25.51
C ASP A 47 4.59 3.25 26.91
N PRO A 48 4.41 4.58 27.07
CA PRO A 48 3.88 5.15 28.31
C PRO A 48 2.47 4.64 28.65
N THR A 49 1.68 4.24 27.65
CA THR A 49 0.32 3.75 27.88
C THR A 49 0.35 2.35 28.50
N LEU A 50 1.28 1.49 28.08
CA LEU A 50 1.55 0.21 28.71
C LEU A 50 1.95 0.40 30.18
N HIS A 51 2.83 1.38 30.45
CA HIS A 51 3.28 1.67 31.81
C HIS A 51 2.15 2.16 32.71
N GLU A 52 1.29 3.07 32.24
CA GLU A 52 0.13 3.51 33.02
C GLU A 52 -0.89 2.39 33.24
N LYS A 53 -1.17 1.57 32.21
CA LYS A 53 -2.03 0.38 32.36
C LYS A 53 -1.47 -0.60 33.41
N LEU A 54 -0.15 -0.82 33.41
CA LEU A 54 0.53 -1.67 34.39
C LEU A 54 0.41 -1.10 35.81
N LYS A 55 0.60 0.21 35.99
CA LYS A 55 0.40 0.90 37.28
C LYS A 55 -1.05 0.80 37.76
N ASP A 56 -2.02 0.97 36.88
CA ASP A 56 -3.43 0.88 37.23
C ASP A 56 -3.83 -0.54 37.65
N ALA A 57 -3.38 -1.54 36.90
CA ALA A 57 -3.60 -2.94 37.22
C ALA A 57 -2.93 -3.33 38.56
N HIS A 58 -1.72 -2.85 38.81
CA HIS A 58 -0.99 -3.05 40.06
C HIS A 58 -1.69 -2.39 41.26
N ARG A 59 -2.03 -1.09 41.16
CA ARG A 59 -2.69 -0.33 42.24
C ARG A 59 -4.05 -0.90 42.62
N SER A 60 -4.80 -1.36 41.63
CA SER A 60 -6.11 -1.99 41.83
C SER A 60 -6.02 -3.46 42.26
N GLN A 61 -4.81 -4.04 42.30
CA GLN A 61 -4.57 -5.48 42.50
C GLN A 61 -5.42 -6.34 41.55
N ASN A 62 -5.70 -5.83 40.35
CA ASN A 62 -6.52 -6.50 39.36
C ASN A 62 -5.67 -7.57 38.66
N LEU A 63 -5.70 -8.78 39.21
CA LEU A 63 -4.96 -9.93 38.68
C LEU A 63 -5.34 -10.22 37.24
N GLU A 64 -6.61 -10.11 36.86
CA GLU A 64 -7.06 -10.31 35.49
C GLU A 64 -6.42 -9.27 34.54
N ALA A 65 -6.40 -7.99 34.92
CA ALA A 65 -5.71 -6.96 34.14
C ALA A 65 -4.19 -7.20 34.05
N LEU A 66 -3.56 -7.74 35.09
CA LEU A 66 -2.14 -8.11 35.06
C LEU A 66 -1.88 -9.37 34.22
N GLU A 67 -2.74 -10.37 34.27
CA GLU A 67 -2.69 -11.55 33.40
C GLU A 67 -2.86 -11.13 31.93
N ASN A 68 -3.75 -10.18 31.68
CA ASN A 68 -3.97 -9.56 30.38
C ASN A 68 -2.73 -8.79 29.89
N LEU A 69 -1.99 -8.12 30.77
CA LEU A 69 -0.79 -7.38 30.38
C LEU A 69 0.47 -8.26 30.27
N CYS A 70 0.64 -9.22 31.18
CA CYS A 70 1.91 -9.94 31.40
C CYS A 70 1.89 -11.38 30.87
N GLY A 71 0.74 -11.89 30.42
CA GLY A 71 0.57 -13.25 29.95
C GLY A 71 0.57 -14.26 31.10
N ALA A 72 -0.59 -14.85 31.39
CA ALA A 72 -0.66 -16.14 32.08
C ALA A 72 -1.50 -17.11 31.25
N SER A 73 -0.95 -18.30 30.99
CA SER A 73 -1.66 -19.39 30.34
C SER A 73 -2.83 -19.86 31.22
N PHE A 74 -4.04 -19.89 30.66
CA PHE A 74 -5.11 -20.78 31.13
C PHE A 74 -5.49 -21.71 29.99
N ASP A 75 -4.73 -22.79 29.87
CA ASP A 75 -5.16 -23.96 29.13
C ASP A 75 -6.25 -24.67 29.95
N ILE A 76 -7.28 -25.16 29.26
CA ILE A 76 -8.48 -25.89 29.73
C ILE A 76 -9.77 -25.03 29.82
N PHE A 77 -10.65 -25.29 28.85
CA PHE A 77 -12.07 -24.88 28.71
C PHE A 77 -12.36 -23.46 28.15
N CYS A 78 -12.29 -23.31 26.82
CA CYS A 78 -13.38 -22.66 26.08
C CYS A 78 -13.32 -22.97 24.57
N LYS A 79 -14.05 -24.02 24.18
CA LYS A 79 -14.51 -24.27 22.80
C LYS A 79 -15.63 -23.30 22.37
N ALA A 80 -15.60 -22.06 22.87
CA ALA A 80 -16.58 -21.04 22.56
C ALA A 80 -15.93 -19.99 21.64
N LYS A 81 -16.42 -19.97 20.41
CA LYS A 81 -16.14 -19.02 19.34
C LYS A 81 -16.31 -17.57 19.86
N TYR A 82 -15.33 -16.70 19.60
CA TYR A 82 -15.37 -15.22 19.72
C TYR A 82 -15.08 -14.53 21.06
N LEU A 83 -14.02 -14.89 21.79
CA LEU A 83 -13.40 -13.98 22.76
C LEU A 83 -11.87 -14.07 22.63
N ILE A 84 -11.25 -12.99 22.15
CA ILE A 84 -9.79 -12.83 22.07
C ILE A 84 -9.27 -12.75 23.51
N SER A 85 -8.52 -13.77 23.95
CA SER A 85 -7.87 -13.76 25.27
C SER A 85 -6.78 -12.68 25.28
N PRO A 86 -6.79 -11.68 26.19
CA PRO A 86 -5.88 -10.52 26.15
C PRO A 86 -4.42 -10.80 26.52
N THR A 87 -4.06 -12.05 26.82
CA THR A 87 -2.73 -12.64 27.13
C THR A 87 -1.55 -12.27 26.21
N VAL A 88 -1.75 -11.44 25.20
CA VAL A 88 -0.92 -11.39 23.98
C VAL A 88 -0.09 -10.11 23.86
N HIS A 89 -0.41 -9.02 24.55
CA HIS A 89 0.10 -7.70 24.15
C HIS A 89 1.62 -7.53 24.22
N VAL A 90 2.28 -7.85 25.34
CA VAL A 90 3.75 -7.71 25.47
C VAL A 90 4.49 -8.69 24.56
N LYS A 91 3.95 -9.90 24.37
CA LYS A 91 4.50 -10.88 23.42
C LYS A 91 4.31 -10.42 21.96
N GLN A 92 3.16 -9.82 21.65
CA GLN A 92 2.82 -9.29 20.33
C GLN A 92 3.75 -8.17 19.89
N ILE A 93 4.15 -7.30 20.81
CA ILE A 93 5.02 -6.16 20.53
C ILE A 93 6.50 -6.45 20.84
N ALA A 94 6.83 -7.63 21.38
CA ALA A 94 8.18 -8.01 21.79
C ALA A 94 9.22 -7.79 20.68
N TRP A 95 8.88 -8.17 19.45
CA TRP A 95 9.74 -8.01 18.28
C TRP A 95 10.13 -6.54 18.03
N ARG A 96 9.28 -5.57 18.41
CA ARG A 96 9.61 -4.14 18.26
C ARG A 96 10.78 -3.73 19.13
N PHE A 97 11.05 -4.43 20.23
CA PHE A 97 12.14 -4.11 21.14
C PHE A 97 13.46 -4.75 20.74
N HIS A 98 13.56 -5.30 19.52
CA HIS A 98 14.83 -5.73 18.97
C HIS A 98 15.83 -4.55 19.01
N PRO A 99 17.06 -4.73 19.52
CA PRO A 99 18.02 -3.64 19.70
C PRO A 99 18.27 -2.81 18.43
N ASP A 100 18.26 -3.47 17.27
CA ASP A 100 18.53 -2.84 15.99
C ASP A 100 17.30 -2.12 15.38
N LEU A 101 16.11 -2.26 15.97
CA LEU A 101 14.89 -1.57 15.53
C LEU A 101 14.67 -0.20 16.20
N GLY A 102 15.62 0.29 17.00
CA GLY A 102 15.49 1.56 17.71
C GLY A 102 15.15 2.74 16.80
N LYS A 103 15.81 2.86 15.65
CA LYS A 103 15.54 3.91 14.66
C LYS A 103 14.14 3.79 14.03
N MET A 104 13.72 2.57 13.70
CA MET A 104 12.36 2.31 13.21
C MET A 104 11.32 2.74 14.24
N ASN A 105 11.51 2.39 15.53
CA ASN A 105 10.60 2.79 16.60
C ASN A 105 10.58 4.31 16.83
N GLU A 106 11.74 4.97 16.75
CA GLU A 106 11.83 6.43 16.80
C GLU A 106 11.05 7.09 15.65
N LEU A 107 11.19 6.55 14.43
CA LEU A 107 10.44 7.02 13.27
C LEU A 107 8.93 6.84 13.45
N ILE A 108 8.48 5.64 13.85
CA ILE A 108 7.07 5.33 14.16
C ILE A 108 6.51 6.27 15.22
N ARG A 109 7.26 6.49 16.31
CA ARG A 109 6.89 7.44 17.36
C ARG A 109 6.77 8.84 16.81
N SER A 110 7.77 9.29 16.04
CA SER A 110 7.75 10.61 15.40
C SER A 110 6.48 10.82 14.57
N ILE A 111 6.12 9.85 13.72
CA ILE A 111 4.91 9.91 12.89
C ILE A 111 3.64 9.96 13.74
N ALA A 112 3.59 9.17 14.82
CA ALA A 112 2.44 9.14 15.71
C ALA A 112 2.28 10.43 16.54
N PHE A 113 3.38 11.07 16.95
CA PHE A 113 3.38 12.25 17.82
C PHE A 113 3.35 13.58 17.08
N ASP A 114 3.93 13.66 15.88
CA ASP A 114 3.94 14.88 15.05
C ASP A 114 2.51 15.30 14.63
N GLY A 115 1.56 14.37 14.71
CA GLY A 115 0.16 14.65 14.41
C GLY A 115 -0.12 14.78 12.91
N SER A 116 0.89 14.73 12.05
CA SER A 116 0.75 14.75 10.58
C SER A 116 -0.17 13.63 10.08
N LEU A 117 0.03 12.40 10.54
CA LEU A 117 -0.86 11.29 10.18
C LEU A 117 -2.29 11.50 10.71
N ALA A 118 -2.44 12.11 11.89
CA ALA A 118 -3.74 12.43 12.47
C ALA A 118 -4.46 13.55 11.72
N SER A 119 -3.72 14.57 11.28
CA SER A 119 -4.20 15.65 10.42
C SER A 119 -4.72 15.08 9.10
N ILE A 120 -3.96 14.17 8.47
CA ILE A 120 -4.40 13.47 7.26
C ILE A 120 -5.66 12.66 7.55
N ALA A 121 -5.67 11.80 8.57
CA ALA A 121 -6.83 10.96 8.89
C ALA A 121 -8.10 11.79 9.13
N ARG A 122 -7.97 12.94 9.81
CA ARG A 122 -9.06 13.88 10.09
C ARG A 122 -9.47 14.74 8.88
N GLY A 123 -8.64 14.82 7.86
CA GLY A 123 -8.85 15.71 6.71
C GLY A 123 -8.58 17.18 7.04
N GLU A 124 -7.71 17.43 8.03
CA GLU A 124 -7.24 18.75 8.42
C GLU A 124 -6.05 19.22 7.56
N SER A 125 -5.39 18.29 6.86
CA SER A 125 -4.29 18.60 5.96
C SER A 125 -4.80 19.38 4.75
N GLU A 126 -4.17 20.51 4.47
CA GLU A 126 -4.52 21.34 3.32
C GLU A 126 -4.18 20.58 2.03
N ARG A 127 -5.19 20.40 1.17
CA ARG A 127 -4.97 19.86 -0.17
C ARG A 127 -4.54 21.00 -1.09
N HIS A 128 -3.41 20.82 -1.76
CA HIS A 128 -2.98 21.74 -2.79
C HIS A 128 -3.68 21.41 -4.12
N PHE A 129 -4.30 22.44 -4.69
CA PHE A 129 -4.98 22.36 -5.98
C PHE A 129 -4.21 23.14 -7.03
N TRP A 130 -4.24 22.59 -8.23
CA TRP A 130 -3.58 23.14 -9.39
C TRP A 130 -4.21 24.47 -9.76
N LYS A 131 -3.36 25.44 -10.10
CA LYS A 131 -3.78 26.74 -10.59
C LYS A 131 -3.07 27.03 -11.91
N PRO A 132 -3.78 27.56 -12.93
CA PRO A 132 -3.15 28.03 -14.16
C PRO A 132 -2.10 29.10 -13.84
N THR A 133 -0.93 29.02 -14.50
CA THR A 133 0.21 29.92 -14.27
C THR A 133 0.25 31.14 -15.19
N SER A 134 -0.63 31.26 -16.20
CA SER A 134 -0.53 32.34 -17.19
C SER A 134 -1.28 33.62 -16.79
N ASP A 135 -0.55 34.75 -16.80
CA ASP A 135 -1.09 36.11 -16.68
C ASP A 135 -1.97 36.53 -17.89
N ASP A 136 -1.90 35.77 -18.99
CA ASP A 136 -2.63 36.02 -20.25
C ASP A 136 -3.98 35.27 -20.35
N ALA A 137 -4.37 34.49 -19.33
CA ALA A 137 -5.63 33.77 -19.35
C ALA A 137 -6.82 34.71 -19.15
N HIS A 138 -7.84 34.59 -20.02
CA HIS A 138 -9.14 35.20 -19.79
C HIS A 138 -9.67 34.81 -18.40
N THR A 139 -10.10 35.81 -17.61
CA THR A 139 -10.50 35.63 -16.21
C THR A 139 -11.55 34.52 -16.02
N ASP A 140 -12.48 34.37 -16.97
CA ASP A 140 -13.50 33.31 -16.97
C ASP A 140 -12.91 31.88 -17.05
N THR A 141 -11.79 31.70 -17.74
CA THR A 141 -11.11 30.40 -17.88
C THR A 141 -10.38 30.04 -16.59
N THR A 142 -9.63 30.97 -16.03
CA THR A 142 -8.89 30.76 -14.77
C THR A 142 -9.86 30.40 -13.65
N VAL A 143 -10.95 31.17 -13.51
CA VAL A 143 -12.00 30.90 -12.51
C VAL A 143 -12.62 29.51 -12.72
N HIS A 144 -12.88 29.11 -13.97
CA HIS A 144 -13.40 27.77 -14.25
C HIS A 144 -12.42 26.68 -13.82
N HIS A 145 -11.14 26.78 -14.15
CA HIS A 145 -10.16 25.76 -13.80
C HIS A 145 -9.87 25.68 -12.31
N GLU A 146 -9.80 26.81 -11.61
CA GLU A 146 -9.70 26.84 -10.15
C GLU A 146 -10.92 26.15 -9.50
N SER A 147 -12.11 26.31 -10.08
CA SER A 147 -13.34 25.67 -9.58
C SER A 147 -13.35 24.14 -9.72
N LEU A 148 -12.46 23.56 -10.55
CA LEU A 148 -12.34 22.11 -10.70
C LEU A 148 -11.61 21.45 -9.52
N HIS A 149 -10.87 22.22 -8.73
CA HIS A 149 -10.10 21.69 -7.58
C HIS A 149 -9.27 20.46 -7.97
N ILE A 150 -8.54 20.54 -9.09
CA ILE A 150 -7.68 19.44 -9.56
C ILE A 150 -6.49 19.32 -8.62
N PRO A 151 -6.21 18.15 -8.02
CA PRO A 151 -5.06 17.98 -7.14
C PRO A 151 -3.74 18.23 -7.87
N VAL A 152 -2.75 18.78 -7.17
CA VAL A 152 -1.35 18.86 -7.65
C VAL A 152 -0.60 17.62 -7.19
N GLY A 153 0.38 17.20 -7.99
CA GLY A 153 1.39 16.24 -7.55
C GLY A 153 2.39 16.84 -6.58
N THR A 154 3.65 16.42 -6.68
CA THR A 154 4.74 16.91 -5.86
C THR A 154 4.84 18.44 -5.89
N MET A 155 5.17 19.04 -4.73
CA MET A 155 5.13 20.49 -4.50
C MET A 155 5.93 21.33 -5.50
N ASN A 156 6.90 20.73 -6.19
CA ASN A 156 7.83 21.44 -7.07
C ASN A 156 7.36 21.57 -8.53
N ASP A 157 6.51 20.67 -9.03
CA ASP A 157 6.28 20.56 -10.48
C ASP A 157 4.92 21.08 -10.96
N ALA A 158 4.04 21.55 -10.05
CA ALA A 158 2.72 22.10 -10.39
C ALA A 158 1.95 21.29 -11.46
N VAL A 159 2.13 19.96 -11.48
CA VAL A 159 1.50 19.10 -12.50
C VAL A 159 0.07 18.80 -12.03
N PRO A 160 -0.96 19.13 -12.85
CA PRO A 160 -2.33 18.77 -12.52
C PRO A 160 -2.52 17.25 -12.60
N LEU A 161 -2.95 16.66 -11.50
CA LEU A 161 -3.23 15.22 -11.41
C LEU A 161 -4.71 14.96 -11.64
N ILE A 162 -5.10 15.07 -12.90
CA ILE A 162 -6.48 14.83 -13.32
C ILE A 162 -6.93 13.41 -12.90
N ILE A 163 -6.02 12.43 -12.80
CA ILE A 163 -6.35 11.07 -12.34
C ILE A 163 -6.95 11.06 -10.92
N LEU A 164 -6.68 12.08 -10.11
CA LEU A 164 -7.23 12.24 -8.77
C LEU A 164 -8.39 13.22 -8.70
N HIS A 165 -8.75 13.87 -9.82
CA HIS A 165 -9.94 14.70 -9.89
C HIS A 165 -11.19 13.87 -9.57
N GLU A 166 -12.04 14.40 -8.69
CA GLU A 166 -13.24 13.74 -8.17
C GLU A 166 -12.97 12.31 -7.66
N LEU A 167 -11.82 12.06 -7.01
CA LEU A 167 -11.47 10.75 -6.46
C LEU A 167 -12.55 10.27 -5.47
N GLY A 168 -13.04 9.03 -5.67
CA GLY A 168 -14.11 8.42 -4.89
C GLY A 168 -15.51 8.63 -5.48
N SER A 169 -15.65 9.44 -6.53
CA SER A 169 -16.95 9.77 -7.13
C SER A 169 -17.64 8.61 -7.83
N PHE A 170 -16.91 7.54 -8.19
CA PHE A 170 -17.49 6.43 -8.96
C PHE A 170 -18.60 5.69 -8.21
N GLN A 171 -18.62 5.79 -6.89
CA GLN A 171 -19.68 5.23 -6.05
C GLN A 171 -21.07 5.83 -6.31
N HIS A 172 -21.13 7.05 -6.84
CA HIS A 172 -22.40 7.75 -7.10
C HIS A 172 -22.98 7.43 -8.48
N ASN A 173 -22.25 6.72 -9.33
CA ASN A 173 -22.68 6.32 -10.66
C ASN A 173 -22.84 4.80 -10.72
N ALA A 174 -24.08 4.33 -10.93
CA ALA A 174 -24.39 2.90 -10.97
C ALA A 174 -23.53 2.10 -11.97
N LYS A 175 -23.25 2.65 -13.16
CA LYS A 175 -22.41 1.99 -14.17
C LYS A 175 -20.94 1.88 -13.73
N SER A 176 -20.42 2.93 -13.10
CA SER A 176 -19.06 2.91 -12.57
C SER A 176 -18.96 1.96 -11.38
N ARG A 177 -19.96 1.95 -10.50
CA ARG A 177 -20.06 1.04 -9.37
C ARG A 177 -20.07 -0.42 -9.81
N GLU A 178 -20.89 -0.78 -10.80
CA GLU A 178 -20.96 -2.14 -11.35
C GLU A 178 -19.62 -2.61 -11.93
N LYS A 179 -18.81 -1.70 -12.50
CA LYS A 179 -17.45 -2.03 -12.95
C LYS A 179 -16.52 -2.30 -11.77
N LEU A 180 -16.58 -1.44 -10.75
CA LEU A 180 -15.77 -1.62 -9.54
C LEU A 180 -16.13 -2.93 -8.84
N ASP A 181 -17.40 -3.30 -8.73
CA ASP A 181 -17.82 -4.55 -8.09
C ASP A 181 -17.34 -5.81 -8.85
N ARG A 182 -17.13 -5.70 -10.18
CA ARG A 182 -16.52 -6.78 -10.99
C ARG A 182 -15.02 -6.89 -10.75
N ILE A 183 -14.31 -5.76 -10.65
CA ILE A 183 -12.86 -5.73 -10.40
C ILE A 183 -12.55 -6.10 -8.94
N PHE A 184 -13.27 -5.51 -7.98
CA PHE A 184 -13.16 -5.72 -6.55
C PHE A 184 -14.13 -6.82 -6.10
N SER A 185 -14.08 -7.97 -6.77
CA SER A 185 -14.99 -9.09 -6.49
C SER A 185 -14.72 -9.71 -5.11
N SER A 186 -15.80 -10.03 -4.39
CA SER A 186 -15.74 -10.85 -3.17
C SER A 186 -15.52 -12.35 -3.46
N LEU A 187 -15.76 -12.78 -4.70
CA LEU A 187 -15.67 -14.18 -5.09
C LEU A 187 -14.23 -14.55 -5.48
N ASN A 188 -13.63 -13.76 -6.37
CA ASN A 188 -12.36 -14.09 -7.02
C ASN A 188 -11.31 -13.01 -6.78
N HIS A 189 -10.05 -13.39 -6.88
CA HIS A 189 -8.96 -12.46 -7.18
C HIS A 189 -9.05 -12.01 -8.64
N THR A 190 -8.36 -10.91 -8.98
CA THR A 190 -8.52 -10.27 -10.29
C THR A 190 -7.17 -9.99 -10.94
N PHE A 191 -6.98 -10.46 -12.17
CA PHE A 191 -6.00 -9.88 -13.09
C PHE A 191 -6.70 -8.82 -13.94
N LEU A 192 -6.38 -7.54 -13.73
CA LEU A 192 -6.94 -6.43 -14.51
C LEU A 192 -5.99 -6.06 -15.66
N LEU A 193 -6.30 -6.57 -16.86
CA LEU A 193 -5.48 -6.37 -18.05
C LEU A 193 -6.16 -5.48 -19.08
N ASN A 194 -5.48 -4.41 -19.48
CA ASN A 194 -5.87 -3.65 -20.65
C ASN A 194 -4.70 -2.78 -21.12
N THR A 195 -4.77 -2.28 -22.35
CA THR A 195 -3.77 -1.39 -22.94
C THR A 195 -3.46 -0.18 -22.06
N SER A 196 -2.26 0.38 -22.21
CA SER A 196 -1.83 1.54 -21.43
C SER A 196 -2.79 2.71 -21.66
N GLY A 197 -3.15 3.35 -20.56
CA GLY A 197 -3.98 4.53 -20.58
C GLY A 197 -5.48 4.32 -20.77
N THR A 198 -6.00 3.13 -20.48
CA THR A 198 -7.43 2.82 -20.47
C THR A 198 -8.15 3.14 -19.16
N GLY A 199 -7.41 3.61 -18.14
CA GLY A 199 -8.00 4.05 -16.86
C GLY A 199 -7.93 3.01 -15.74
N LYS A 200 -7.17 1.93 -15.91
CA LYS A 200 -6.91 0.90 -14.88
C LYS A 200 -6.58 1.52 -13.52
N THR A 201 -5.52 2.33 -13.45
CA THR A 201 -5.07 2.96 -12.21
C THR A 201 -6.16 3.82 -11.55
N LYS A 202 -6.95 4.58 -12.32
CA LYS A 202 -8.12 5.31 -11.77
C LYS A 202 -9.12 4.33 -11.14
N LEU A 203 -9.45 3.23 -11.81
CA LEU A 203 -10.39 2.24 -11.26
C LEU A 203 -9.88 1.58 -9.98
N LEU A 204 -8.57 1.30 -9.91
CA LEU A 204 -7.94 0.80 -8.69
C LEU A 204 -8.07 1.81 -7.56
N PHE A 205 -7.81 3.08 -7.84
CA PHE A 205 -7.96 4.16 -6.86
C PHE A 205 -9.41 4.34 -6.40
N GLU A 206 -10.36 4.36 -7.33
CA GLU A 206 -11.79 4.46 -7.01
C GLU A 206 -12.28 3.26 -6.19
N GLY A 207 -11.82 2.05 -6.50
CA GLY A 207 -12.14 0.87 -5.71
C GLY A 207 -11.50 0.89 -4.31
N LEU A 208 -10.28 1.40 -4.17
CA LEU A 208 -9.64 1.58 -2.86
C LEU A 208 -10.20 2.78 -2.05
N CYS A 209 -10.98 3.67 -2.67
CA CYS A 209 -11.82 4.60 -1.91
C CYS A 209 -13.02 3.88 -1.29
N LEU A 210 -13.52 2.82 -1.93
CA LEU A 210 -14.65 2.02 -1.49
C LEU A 210 -14.27 0.91 -0.52
N HIS A 211 -13.06 0.37 -0.63
CA HIS A 211 -12.58 -0.75 0.16
C HIS A 211 -11.25 -0.41 0.80
N TRP A 212 -11.04 -0.91 2.01
CA TRP A 212 -9.73 -0.83 2.64
C TRP A 212 -8.74 -1.74 1.93
N GLY A 213 -7.51 -1.27 1.76
CA GLY A 213 -6.49 -2.05 1.08
C GLY A 213 -5.13 -1.38 1.01
N PHE A 214 -4.16 -2.13 0.49
CA PHE A 214 -2.85 -1.63 0.15
C PHE A 214 -2.68 -1.48 -1.36
N TYR A 215 -2.12 -0.35 -1.78
CA TYR A 215 -1.80 -0.03 -3.17
C TYR A 215 -0.29 -0.11 -3.42
N PHE A 216 0.16 -1.19 -4.04
CA PHE A 216 1.52 -1.35 -4.53
C PHE A 216 1.59 -0.98 -6.00
N THR A 217 2.69 -0.36 -6.43
CA THR A 217 3.01 -0.20 -7.84
C THR A 217 4.37 -0.83 -8.11
N CYS A 218 4.50 -1.58 -9.19
CA CYS A 218 5.79 -2.15 -9.60
C CYS A 218 6.68 -1.11 -10.32
N ALA A 219 6.15 0.05 -10.66
CA ALA A 219 6.92 1.15 -11.22
C ALA A 219 6.30 2.51 -10.88
N ILE A 220 7.15 3.50 -10.65
CA ILE A 220 6.75 4.89 -10.51
C ILE A 220 7.01 5.59 -11.84
N ASP A 221 5.98 6.21 -12.41
CA ASP A 221 6.10 6.97 -13.65
C ASP A 221 6.49 8.44 -13.38
N ALA A 222 6.49 9.25 -14.43
CA ALA A 222 6.82 10.68 -14.33
C ALA A 222 5.84 11.50 -13.46
N SER A 223 4.67 10.94 -13.10
CA SER A 223 3.74 11.59 -12.17
C SER A 223 4.06 11.30 -10.71
N CYS A 224 5.08 10.49 -10.44
CA CYS A 224 5.57 10.17 -9.10
C CYS A 224 4.47 9.63 -8.16
N LEU A 225 3.52 8.88 -8.72
CA LEU A 225 2.39 8.33 -7.98
C LEU A 225 2.75 6.97 -7.38
N GLY A 226 2.59 6.87 -6.05
CA GLY A 226 2.88 5.67 -5.29
C GLY A 226 4.19 5.77 -4.51
N SER A 227 4.31 4.85 -3.56
CA SER A 227 5.53 4.65 -2.79
C SER A 227 6.58 3.85 -3.57
N SER A 228 7.85 4.21 -3.38
CA SER A 228 9.04 3.55 -3.92
C SER A 228 9.44 2.29 -3.15
N ASP A 229 8.79 2.00 -2.01
CA ASP A 229 9.01 0.79 -1.21
C ASP A 229 8.97 -0.51 -2.02
N PHE A 230 8.06 -0.62 -2.98
CA PHE A 230 7.86 -1.82 -3.78
C PHE A 230 8.75 -1.88 -5.04
N PRO A 231 8.88 -0.81 -5.85
CA PRO A 231 9.86 -0.79 -6.94
C PRO A 231 11.30 -0.99 -6.46
N SER A 232 11.69 -0.42 -5.31
CA SER A 232 13.06 -0.55 -4.81
C SER A 232 13.41 -2.01 -4.49
N VAL A 233 12.44 -2.81 -4.00
CA VAL A 233 12.64 -4.25 -3.81
C VAL A 233 13.05 -4.94 -5.10
N LEU A 234 12.44 -4.59 -6.24
CA LEU A 234 12.77 -5.22 -7.52
C LEU A 234 14.22 -4.95 -7.93
N ASP A 235 14.73 -3.75 -7.64
CA ASP A 235 16.10 -3.36 -7.97
C ASP A 235 17.12 -3.92 -6.96
N GLU A 236 16.83 -3.80 -5.66
CA GLU A 236 17.73 -4.18 -4.57
C GLU A 236 18.01 -5.68 -4.51
N LEU A 237 17.06 -6.54 -4.91
CA LEU A 237 17.26 -7.99 -4.96
C LEU A 237 18.50 -8.37 -5.77
N THR A 238 18.79 -7.62 -6.84
CA THR A 238 19.94 -7.89 -7.70
C THR A 238 21.29 -7.57 -7.05
N TRP A 239 21.30 -6.82 -5.96
CA TRP A 239 22.49 -6.46 -5.21
C TRP A 239 22.84 -7.50 -4.14
N ASP A 240 21.92 -8.41 -3.81
CA ASP A 240 22.22 -9.49 -2.87
C ASP A 240 23.18 -10.51 -3.51
N LYS A 241 24.26 -10.83 -2.80
CA LYS A 241 25.29 -11.78 -3.26
C LYS A 241 24.76 -13.20 -3.51
N ASN A 242 23.62 -13.58 -2.93
CA ASN A 242 23.00 -14.88 -3.09
C ASN A 242 21.95 -14.88 -4.21
N TRP A 243 21.67 -13.73 -4.82
CA TRP A 243 20.74 -13.63 -5.93
C TRP A 243 21.29 -14.29 -7.20
N THR A 244 20.46 -15.11 -7.84
CA THR A 244 20.79 -15.79 -9.09
C THR A 244 19.83 -15.37 -10.19
N SER A 245 20.22 -14.41 -11.04
CA SER A 245 19.37 -13.91 -12.14
C SER A 245 19.02 -14.97 -13.20
N TYR A 246 19.88 -15.99 -13.36
CA TYR A 246 19.73 -17.04 -14.36
C TYR A 246 19.94 -18.40 -13.69
N LEU A 247 18.86 -19.16 -13.50
CA LEU A 247 18.98 -20.50 -12.93
C LEU A 247 19.82 -21.41 -13.86
N PRO A 248 20.68 -22.28 -13.30
CA PRO A 248 21.41 -23.28 -14.08
C PRO A 248 20.45 -24.15 -14.90
N ARG A 249 20.80 -24.41 -16.17
CA ARG A 249 19.94 -25.08 -17.17
C ARG A 249 19.70 -26.58 -16.93
N THR A 250 20.40 -27.21 -16.00
CA THR A 250 20.34 -28.67 -15.77
C THR A 250 19.71 -28.98 -14.40
N PRO A 251 18.42 -29.33 -14.35
CA PRO A 251 17.70 -29.60 -13.09
C PRO A 251 18.03 -30.96 -12.46
N THR A 252 18.75 -31.85 -13.15
CA THR A 252 18.63 -33.29 -12.88
C THR A 252 19.60 -33.89 -11.85
N SER A 253 20.51 -33.11 -11.26
CA SER A 253 21.35 -33.57 -10.12
C SER A 253 22.14 -32.47 -9.42
N ASP A 254 22.01 -31.22 -9.86
CA ASP A 254 22.86 -30.14 -9.38
C ASP A 254 22.25 -29.52 -8.12
N SER A 255 22.84 -29.80 -6.95
CA SER A 255 22.44 -29.18 -5.68
C SER A 255 22.37 -27.66 -5.80
N ASN A 256 23.20 -27.09 -6.68
CA ASN A 256 23.27 -25.65 -6.94
C ASN A 256 21.97 -25.08 -7.52
N HIS A 257 21.27 -25.80 -8.41
CA HIS A 257 20.02 -25.29 -9.00
C HIS A 257 18.94 -25.11 -7.91
N SER A 258 18.72 -26.16 -7.10
CA SER A 258 17.71 -26.12 -6.03
C SER A 258 18.06 -25.09 -4.95
N LEU A 259 19.35 -24.96 -4.62
CA LEU A 259 19.81 -23.97 -3.64
C LEU A 259 19.61 -22.53 -4.15
N SER A 260 19.98 -22.24 -5.40
CA SER A 260 19.76 -20.92 -6.03
C SER A 260 18.27 -20.57 -6.11
N LEU A 261 17.42 -21.51 -6.53
CA LEU A 261 15.97 -21.29 -6.59
C LEU A 261 15.39 -21.01 -5.20
N GLN A 262 15.79 -21.79 -4.19
CA GLN A 262 15.35 -21.57 -2.81
C GLN A 262 15.85 -20.23 -2.26
N ALA A 263 17.10 -19.86 -2.54
CA ALA A 263 17.68 -18.58 -2.15
C ALA A 263 16.91 -17.41 -2.77
N ASN A 264 16.66 -17.43 -4.09
CA ASN A 264 15.88 -16.39 -4.78
C ASN A 264 14.47 -16.26 -4.18
N ARG A 265 13.76 -17.38 -3.97
CA ARG A 265 12.41 -17.37 -3.37
C ARG A 265 12.43 -16.78 -1.96
N ARG A 266 13.43 -17.14 -1.16
CA ARG A 266 13.61 -16.62 0.20
C ARG A 266 13.86 -15.11 0.18
N LEU A 267 14.72 -14.62 -0.72
CA LEU A 267 15.02 -13.20 -0.88
C LEU A 267 13.77 -12.40 -1.26
N VAL A 268 12.99 -12.85 -2.25
CA VAL A 268 11.72 -12.20 -2.63
C VAL A 268 10.73 -12.23 -1.48
N TYR A 269 10.57 -13.39 -0.83
CA TYR A 269 9.68 -13.53 0.31
C TYR A 269 10.03 -12.52 1.40
N ARG A 270 11.30 -12.45 1.79
CA ARG A 270 11.79 -11.52 2.80
C ARG A 270 11.53 -10.07 2.40
N ALA A 271 11.95 -9.65 1.21
CA ALA A 271 11.80 -8.25 0.78
C ALA A 271 10.33 -7.82 0.71
N VAL A 272 9.44 -8.69 0.21
CA VAL A 272 7.98 -8.45 0.22
C VAL A 272 7.43 -8.35 1.64
N SER A 273 7.97 -9.13 2.58
CA SER A 273 7.57 -9.13 3.98
C SER A 273 7.95 -7.83 4.69
N GLU A 274 9.15 -7.31 4.43
CA GLU A 274 9.63 -6.04 4.98
C GLU A 274 8.76 -4.88 4.50
N VAL A 275 8.41 -4.85 3.21
CA VAL A 275 7.47 -3.87 2.64
C VAL A 275 6.09 -3.98 3.29
N LEU A 276 5.54 -5.19 3.40
CA LEU A 276 4.23 -5.39 4.03
C LEU A 276 4.24 -4.96 5.50
N LEU A 277 5.29 -5.30 6.24
CA LEU A 277 5.43 -4.93 7.65
C LEU A 277 5.46 -3.41 7.81
N ALA A 278 6.24 -2.71 6.98
CA ALA A 278 6.28 -1.25 6.97
C ALA A 278 4.89 -0.64 6.77
N ARG A 279 4.12 -1.14 5.79
CA ARG A 279 2.76 -0.66 5.54
C ARG A 279 1.79 -0.99 6.65
N PHE A 280 1.87 -2.18 7.21
CA PHE A 280 1.03 -2.57 8.34
C PHE A 280 1.28 -1.71 9.57
N LEU A 281 2.54 -1.33 9.84
CA LEU A 281 2.88 -0.46 10.96
C LEU A 281 2.20 0.91 10.82
N VAL A 282 2.33 1.54 9.65
CA VAL A 282 1.68 2.83 9.39
C VAL A 282 0.15 2.69 9.41
N PHE A 283 -0.38 1.61 8.81
CA PHE A 283 -1.82 1.35 8.77
C PHE A 283 -2.40 1.15 10.17
N ARG A 284 -1.70 0.46 11.06
CA ARG A 284 -2.12 0.26 12.46
C ARG A 284 -2.28 1.60 13.19
N ILE A 285 -1.32 2.52 13.04
CA ILE A 285 -1.40 3.85 13.65
C ILE A 285 -2.57 4.64 13.05
N TYR A 286 -2.71 4.60 11.71
CA TYR A 286 -3.80 5.25 11.01
C TYR A 286 -5.18 4.74 11.48
N GLN A 287 -5.30 3.43 11.65
CA GLN A 287 -6.48 2.76 12.16
C GLN A 287 -6.83 3.18 13.59
N ASP A 288 -5.84 3.29 14.48
CA ASP A 288 -6.06 3.78 15.86
C ASP A 288 -6.56 5.22 15.91
N ILE A 289 -6.18 6.05 14.94
CA ILE A 289 -6.69 7.42 14.83
C ILE A 289 -8.15 7.41 14.34
N CYS A 290 -8.45 6.56 13.34
CA CYS A 290 -9.77 6.45 12.75
C CYS A 290 -10.79 5.82 13.71
N SER A 291 -10.41 4.79 14.46
CA SER A 291 -11.30 4.09 15.40
C SER A 291 -11.88 5.02 16.47
N LYS A 292 -11.13 6.04 16.88
CA LYS A 292 -11.58 7.08 17.82
C LYS A 292 -12.64 8.02 17.25
N GLN A 293 -12.77 8.10 15.93
CA GLN A 293 -13.70 8.99 15.22
C GLN A 293 -14.87 8.25 14.58
N GLY A 294 -14.77 6.92 14.47
CA GLY A 294 -15.63 6.08 13.66
C GLY A 294 -15.11 5.96 12.23
N PHE A 295 -15.24 4.77 11.65
CA PHE A 295 -14.79 4.49 10.29
C PHE A 295 -15.72 5.12 9.26
N CYS A 296 -15.17 5.89 8.31
CA CYS A 296 -15.93 6.47 7.20
C CYS A 296 -15.21 6.30 5.86
N LEU A 297 -15.91 6.61 4.76
CA LEU A 297 -15.37 6.48 3.41
C LEU A 297 -14.22 7.45 3.16
N GLU A 298 -14.32 8.67 3.67
CA GLU A 298 -13.31 9.71 3.50
C GLU A 298 -11.97 9.28 4.10
N GLN A 299 -11.99 8.49 5.19
CA GLN A 299 -10.78 7.92 5.77
C GLN A 299 -10.13 6.85 4.86
N ARG A 300 -10.92 6.09 4.08
CA ARG A 300 -10.37 5.15 3.08
C ARG A 300 -9.69 5.90 1.94
N GLN A 301 -10.36 6.94 1.44
CA GLN A 301 -9.78 7.82 0.42
C GLN A 301 -8.47 8.44 0.91
N ARG A 302 -8.42 8.97 2.14
CA ARG A 302 -7.21 9.59 2.70
C ARG A 302 -6.10 8.56 2.96
N TRP A 303 -6.47 7.33 3.33
CA TRP A 303 -5.53 6.20 3.41
C TRP A 303 -4.91 5.85 2.05
N LEU A 304 -5.72 5.84 1.00
CA LEU A 304 -5.23 5.67 -0.37
C LEU A 304 -4.30 6.83 -0.78
N GLU A 305 -4.72 8.07 -0.54
CA GLU A 305 -3.93 9.27 -0.87
C GLU A 305 -2.56 9.25 -0.19
N LEU A 306 -2.48 8.77 1.06
CA LEU A 306 -1.21 8.56 1.75
C LEU A 306 -0.29 7.56 1.03
N GLN A 307 -0.85 6.49 0.45
CA GLN A 307 -0.06 5.51 -0.31
C GLN A 307 0.35 6.01 -1.69
N ILE A 308 -0.43 6.93 -2.27
CA ILE A 308 -0.11 7.60 -3.55
C ILE A 308 0.93 8.71 -3.34
N PHE A 309 0.89 9.42 -2.20
CA PHE A 309 1.80 10.52 -1.86
C PHE A 309 2.39 10.33 -0.45
N PRO A 310 3.30 9.35 -0.27
CA PRO A 310 3.90 9.12 1.03
C PRO A 310 4.71 10.33 1.53
N MET A 311 5.22 11.16 0.62
CA MET A 311 6.00 12.37 0.92
C MET A 311 5.18 13.53 1.50
N ASN A 312 3.85 13.43 1.56
CA ASN A 312 3.01 14.47 2.17
C ASN A 312 3.08 14.48 3.70
N ILE A 313 3.49 13.36 4.34
CA ILE A 313 3.70 13.32 5.80
C ILE A 313 5.08 13.83 6.16
N ILE A 314 6.11 13.27 5.52
CA ILE A 314 7.49 13.64 5.74
C ILE A 314 7.97 14.28 4.44
N PRO A 315 8.02 15.63 4.36
CA PRO A 315 8.51 16.29 3.17
C PRO A 315 9.87 15.71 2.77
N LEU A 316 10.02 15.41 1.48
CA LEU A 316 11.23 14.87 0.84
C LEU A 316 11.50 13.37 1.02
N TYR A 317 10.70 12.65 1.82
CA TYR A 317 10.95 11.23 2.06
C TYR A 317 9.71 10.37 1.89
N ASP A 318 9.88 9.21 1.27
CA ASP A 318 8.87 8.17 1.26
C ASP A 318 8.81 7.50 2.63
N LEU A 319 7.72 7.73 3.35
CA LEU A 319 7.46 7.13 4.65
C LEU A 319 7.58 5.61 4.65
N PHE A 320 6.97 4.92 3.69
CA PHE A 320 6.96 3.47 3.66
C PHE A 320 8.33 2.93 3.27
N GLY A 321 9.00 3.58 2.32
CA GLY A 321 10.37 3.28 1.93
C GLY A 321 11.34 3.40 3.11
N LEU A 322 11.26 4.48 3.88
CA LEU A 322 12.10 4.70 5.07
C LEU A 322 11.90 3.60 6.13
N ILE A 323 10.66 3.30 6.50
CA ILE A 323 10.38 2.26 7.51
C ILE A 323 10.88 0.90 7.00
N LYS A 324 10.64 0.58 5.72
CA LYS A 324 11.13 -0.66 5.11
C LYS A 324 12.66 -0.75 5.16
N SER A 325 13.38 0.33 4.87
CA SER A 325 14.85 0.36 4.96
C SER A 325 15.34 0.10 6.37
N GLU A 326 14.72 0.71 7.39
CA GLU A 326 15.10 0.46 8.79
C GLU A 326 14.81 -0.99 9.22
N ILE A 327 13.73 -1.60 8.73
CA ILE A 327 13.44 -3.04 8.98
C ILE A 327 14.50 -3.93 8.32
N ALA A 328 14.87 -3.63 7.08
CA ALA A 328 15.89 -4.40 6.34
C ALA A 328 17.27 -4.29 7.02
N ASP A 329 17.66 -3.08 7.43
CA ASP A 329 18.93 -2.81 8.11
C ASP A 329 19.04 -3.49 9.47
N ALA A 330 17.91 -3.68 10.17
CA ALA A 330 17.87 -4.41 11.44
C ALA A 330 18.18 -5.91 11.30
N CYS A 331 18.27 -6.44 10.08
CA CYS A 331 18.72 -7.81 9.79
C CYS A 331 17.98 -8.91 10.56
N LEU A 332 16.68 -8.72 10.83
CA LEU A 332 15.84 -9.68 11.56
C LEU A 332 15.92 -11.08 10.95
N SER A 333 15.81 -12.14 11.75
CA SER A 333 15.60 -13.49 11.21
C SER A 333 14.25 -13.60 10.48
N ASP A 334 14.10 -14.60 9.62
CA ASP A 334 12.81 -14.79 8.92
C ASP A 334 11.71 -15.16 9.93
N GLU A 335 12.07 -15.90 11.00
CA GLU A 335 11.17 -16.25 12.09
C GLU A 335 10.68 -15.02 12.88
N GLU A 336 11.57 -14.06 13.16
CA GLU A 336 11.20 -12.81 13.83
C GLU A 336 10.28 -11.95 12.94
N LEU A 337 10.58 -11.90 11.64
CA LEU A 337 9.75 -11.20 10.66
C LEU A 337 8.36 -11.86 10.52
N ASP A 338 8.32 -13.19 10.55
CA ASP A 338 7.09 -13.99 10.60
C ASP A 338 6.27 -13.70 11.87
N GLU A 339 6.90 -13.71 13.04
CA GLU A 339 6.25 -13.41 14.32
C GLU A 339 5.72 -11.96 14.33
N ALA A 340 6.51 -10.99 13.86
CA ALA A 340 6.12 -9.59 13.75
C ALA A 340 4.88 -9.38 12.87
N MET A 341 4.87 -10.00 11.69
CA MET A 341 3.77 -9.92 10.73
C MET A 341 2.48 -10.53 11.27
N LEU A 342 2.55 -11.73 11.87
CA LEU A 342 1.39 -12.41 12.44
C LEU A 342 0.79 -11.59 13.58
N ASN A 343 1.63 -11.13 14.51
CA ASN A 343 1.19 -10.33 15.65
C ASN A 343 0.48 -9.05 15.20
N LEU A 344 1.04 -8.35 14.21
CA LEU A 344 0.47 -7.10 13.72
C LEU A 344 -0.82 -7.31 12.91
N ALA A 345 -0.92 -8.40 12.14
CA ALA A 345 -2.14 -8.78 11.46
C ALA A 345 -3.28 -9.06 12.45
N ASP A 346 -2.98 -9.79 13.53
CA ASP A 346 -3.94 -10.07 14.61
C ASP A 346 -4.38 -8.78 15.32
N GLU A 347 -3.46 -7.86 15.60
CA GLU A 347 -3.78 -6.55 16.17
C GLU A 347 -4.74 -5.74 15.27
N ILE A 348 -4.45 -5.69 13.97
CA ILE A 348 -5.27 -4.99 12.99
C ILE A 348 -6.66 -5.61 12.92
N GLN A 349 -6.74 -6.95 12.85
CA GLN A 349 -8.00 -7.67 12.80
C GLN A 349 -8.82 -7.52 14.09
N SER A 350 -8.17 -7.47 15.25
CA SER A 350 -8.86 -7.28 16.54
C SER A 350 -9.46 -5.88 16.69
N THR A 351 -8.79 -4.87 16.12
CA THR A 351 -9.27 -3.48 16.13
C THR A 351 -10.27 -3.23 15.01
N TRP A 352 -10.19 -4.01 13.93
CA TRP A 352 -11.04 -3.89 12.77
C TRP A 352 -12.12 -4.97 12.76
N GLU A 353 -13.33 -4.60 13.15
CA GLU A 353 -14.50 -5.42 12.84
C GLU A 353 -14.76 -5.33 11.33
N ILE A 354 -14.06 -6.15 10.53
CA ILE A 354 -14.34 -6.32 9.10
C ILE A 354 -15.75 -6.92 9.00
N PRO A 355 -16.72 -6.22 8.38
CA PRO A 355 -18.06 -6.76 8.21
C PRO A 355 -18.01 -8.12 7.50
N ALA A 356 -18.87 -9.05 7.90
CA ALA A 356 -18.94 -10.35 7.26
C ALA A 356 -19.15 -10.21 5.74
N GLY A 357 -18.21 -10.71 4.95
CA GLY A 357 -18.24 -10.63 3.49
C GLY A 357 -17.48 -9.45 2.89
N ASP A 358 -16.86 -8.59 3.70
CA ASP A 358 -15.89 -7.58 3.24
C ASP A 358 -14.46 -8.13 3.29
N PHE A 359 -13.56 -7.53 2.51
CA PHE A 359 -12.19 -8.02 2.32
C PHE A 359 -11.17 -6.87 2.40
N PHE A 360 -9.95 -7.22 2.81
CA PHE A 360 -8.80 -6.37 2.61
C PHE A 360 -8.26 -6.52 1.19
N TYR A 361 -8.14 -5.44 0.43
CA TYR A 361 -7.63 -5.54 -0.94
C TYR A 361 -6.12 -5.33 -1.00
N ILE A 362 -5.42 -6.19 -1.72
CA ILE A 362 -4.02 -6.02 -2.07
C ILE A 362 -3.97 -5.74 -3.57
N VAL A 363 -3.69 -4.50 -3.92
CA VAL A 363 -3.60 -4.04 -5.30
C VAL A 363 -2.13 -3.96 -5.70
N VAL A 364 -1.77 -4.60 -6.82
CA VAL A 364 -0.44 -4.51 -7.43
C VAL A 364 -0.61 -3.93 -8.83
N ASP A 365 -0.33 -2.65 -9.01
CA ASP A 365 -0.42 -1.95 -10.29
C ASP A 365 0.90 -1.98 -11.07
N GLU A 366 0.83 -1.69 -12.37
CA GLU A 366 1.96 -1.76 -13.30
C GLU A 366 2.71 -3.10 -13.25
N ALA A 367 2.00 -4.19 -12.94
CA ALA A 367 2.56 -5.52 -12.75
C ALA A 367 3.23 -6.09 -14.02
N ASN A 368 2.93 -5.52 -15.20
CA ASN A 368 3.67 -5.81 -16.44
C ASN A 368 5.17 -5.48 -16.38
N VAL A 369 5.61 -4.64 -15.42
CA VAL A 369 7.02 -4.39 -15.18
C VAL A 369 7.63 -5.64 -14.53
N ALA A 370 7.11 -6.04 -13.38
CA ALA A 370 7.54 -7.25 -12.68
C ALA A 370 7.33 -8.54 -13.52
N SER A 371 6.36 -8.58 -14.43
CA SER A 371 6.14 -9.75 -15.31
C SER A 371 7.20 -9.93 -16.39
N ARG A 372 8.11 -8.96 -16.56
CA ARG A 372 9.22 -9.01 -17.52
C ARG A 372 10.58 -8.97 -16.83
N MET A 373 10.58 -8.96 -15.50
CA MET A 373 11.81 -8.96 -14.70
C MET A 373 12.14 -10.37 -14.26
N HIS A 374 13.42 -10.70 -14.35
CA HIS A 374 13.99 -11.94 -13.84
C HIS A 374 13.29 -13.22 -14.34
N GLU A 375 12.95 -13.25 -15.63
CA GLU A 375 12.22 -14.35 -16.29
C GLU A 375 12.91 -15.73 -16.16
N GLU A 376 14.22 -15.75 -15.90
CA GLU A 376 15.02 -16.97 -15.72
C GLU A 376 15.45 -17.24 -14.27
N ALA A 377 15.03 -16.42 -13.30
CA ALA A 377 15.43 -16.54 -11.90
C ALA A 377 14.57 -17.53 -11.10
N PHE A 378 13.43 -17.95 -11.65
CA PHE A 378 12.49 -18.86 -11.00
C PHE A 378 12.00 -19.95 -11.96
N GLU A 379 11.65 -21.10 -11.39
CA GLU A 379 11.14 -22.26 -12.11
C GLU A 379 10.14 -23.04 -11.26
N ASP A 380 9.14 -23.63 -11.91
CA ASP A 380 8.22 -24.61 -11.32
C ASP A 380 7.82 -25.65 -12.37
N GLN A 381 6.83 -26.47 -12.07
CA GLN A 381 6.37 -27.55 -12.96
C GLN A 381 5.89 -27.09 -14.34
N CYS A 382 5.53 -25.81 -14.51
CA CYS A 382 5.10 -25.23 -15.77
C CYS A 382 6.27 -24.54 -16.53
N GLY A 383 7.48 -24.60 -15.98
CA GLY A 383 8.68 -24.00 -16.54
C GLY A 383 9.13 -22.75 -15.80
N ARG A 384 9.92 -21.92 -16.49
CA ARG A 384 10.46 -20.67 -15.95
C ARG A 384 9.42 -19.56 -15.97
N TYR A 385 9.51 -18.65 -15.00
CA TYR A 385 8.57 -17.53 -14.88
C TYR A 385 9.22 -16.30 -14.24
N PRO A 386 8.66 -15.10 -14.48
CA PRO A 386 9.15 -13.85 -13.94
C PRO A 386 8.88 -13.66 -12.45
N ILE A 387 9.58 -12.70 -11.84
CA ILE A 387 9.47 -12.39 -10.40
C ILE A 387 8.04 -12.09 -9.92
N LEU A 388 7.17 -11.57 -10.79
CA LEU A 388 5.77 -11.27 -10.44
C LEU A 388 5.05 -12.47 -9.78
N LYS A 389 5.28 -13.69 -10.28
CA LYS A 389 4.62 -14.88 -9.72
C LYS A 389 5.07 -15.15 -8.27
N GLU A 390 6.37 -15.04 -7.99
CA GLU A 390 6.89 -15.19 -6.62
C GLU A 390 6.46 -14.05 -5.70
N ILE A 391 6.32 -12.83 -6.21
CA ILE A 391 5.77 -11.71 -5.46
C ILE A 391 4.35 -12.03 -4.99
N ILE A 392 3.47 -12.45 -5.90
CA ILE A 392 2.07 -12.77 -5.55
C ILE A 392 2.03 -13.95 -4.58
N ARG A 393 2.85 -14.99 -4.78
CA ARG A 393 2.98 -16.10 -3.82
C ARG A 393 3.39 -15.63 -2.43
N SER A 394 4.37 -14.73 -2.36
CA SER A 394 4.88 -14.18 -1.10
C SER A 394 3.81 -13.37 -0.38
N LEU A 395 3.11 -12.48 -1.11
CA LEU A 395 1.99 -11.72 -0.58
C LEU A 395 0.85 -12.65 -0.10
N ARG A 396 0.45 -13.66 -0.88
CA ARG A 396 -0.57 -14.64 -0.48
C ARG A 396 -0.20 -15.40 0.78
N ARG A 397 1.06 -15.85 0.87
CA ARG A 397 1.56 -16.56 2.06
C ARG A 397 1.49 -15.66 3.29
N ARG A 398 1.87 -14.39 3.17
CA ARG A 398 1.87 -13.43 4.27
C ARG A 398 0.48 -13.00 4.73
N MET A 399 -0.42 -12.84 3.77
CA MET A 399 -1.76 -12.32 4.04
C MET A 399 -2.79 -13.43 4.29
N GLY A 400 -2.38 -14.70 4.24
CA GLY A 400 -3.29 -15.85 4.26
C GLY A 400 -4.12 -16.02 5.53
N SER A 401 -3.74 -15.38 6.64
CA SER A 401 -4.54 -15.34 7.88
C SER A 401 -5.69 -14.33 7.82
N LEU A 402 -5.63 -13.36 6.90
CA LEU A 402 -6.60 -12.28 6.77
C LEU A 402 -7.56 -12.54 5.59
N PRO A 403 -8.82 -12.07 5.66
CA PRO A 403 -9.75 -12.14 4.54
C PRO A 403 -9.33 -11.16 3.45
N VAL A 404 -8.41 -11.58 2.56
CA VAL A 404 -7.82 -10.71 1.55
C VAL A 404 -8.25 -11.04 0.11
N LYS A 405 -8.25 -10.03 -0.76
CA LYS A 405 -8.42 -10.17 -2.20
C LYS A 405 -7.33 -9.45 -2.97
N PHE A 406 -6.74 -10.14 -3.94
CA PHE A 406 -5.71 -9.59 -4.81
C PHE A 406 -6.32 -8.99 -6.07
N ILE A 407 -5.80 -7.83 -6.46
CA ILE A 407 -6.01 -7.26 -7.79
C ILE A 407 -4.64 -6.94 -8.38
N VAL A 408 -4.29 -7.63 -9.46
CA VAL A 408 -3.01 -7.47 -10.16
C VAL A 408 -3.29 -6.81 -11.51
N SER A 409 -2.87 -5.57 -11.66
CA SER A 409 -3.15 -4.73 -12.83
C SER A 409 -1.91 -4.56 -13.69
N GLY A 410 -2.09 -4.66 -15.00
CA GLY A 410 -1.01 -4.49 -15.96
C GLY A 410 -1.50 -4.32 -17.40
N THR A 411 -0.56 -4.05 -18.30
CA THR A 411 -0.84 -3.97 -19.74
C THR A 411 -0.84 -5.34 -20.40
N ILE A 412 0.23 -6.10 -20.16
CA ILE A 412 0.42 -7.47 -20.65
C ILE A 412 1.03 -8.26 -19.50
N ILE A 413 0.32 -9.28 -19.04
CA ILE A 413 0.81 -10.27 -18.08
C ILE A 413 0.57 -11.63 -18.73
N PRO A 414 1.62 -12.43 -19.01
CA PRO A 414 1.44 -13.70 -19.70
C PRO A 414 0.67 -14.70 -18.83
N GLU A 415 -0.49 -15.14 -19.30
CA GLU A 415 -1.38 -16.08 -18.58
C GLU A 415 -0.73 -17.45 -18.40
N GLU A 416 0.16 -17.85 -19.31
CA GLU A 416 0.91 -19.10 -19.24
C GLU A 416 1.75 -19.24 -17.96
N HIS A 417 2.20 -18.12 -17.37
CA HIS A 417 2.94 -18.17 -16.10
C HIS A 417 2.03 -18.47 -14.91
N PHE A 418 0.72 -18.25 -15.03
CA PHE A 418 -0.26 -18.46 -13.97
C PHE A 418 -1.12 -19.71 -14.22
N GLN A 419 -0.65 -20.61 -15.07
CA GLN A 419 -1.19 -21.96 -15.17
C GLN A 419 -0.61 -22.83 -14.04
N SER A 420 -1.42 -23.71 -13.46
CA SER A 420 -0.93 -24.69 -12.49
C SER A 420 -1.76 -25.96 -12.52
N ASN A 421 -1.09 -27.12 -12.45
CA ASN A 421 -1.77 -28.42 -12.36
C ASN A 421 -2.50 -28.61 -11.02
N GLY A 422 -2.17 -27.80 -10.00
CA GLY A 422 -2.74 -27.87 -8.66
C GLY A 422 -3.82 -26.84 -8.36
N GLY A 423 -4.24 -26.05 -9.35
CA GLY A 423 -5.29 -25.03 -9.19
C GLY A 423 -4.91 -23.85 -8.29
N GLU A 424 -3.63 -23.57 -8.12
CA GLU A 424 -3.11 -22.45 -7.31
C GLU A 424 -3.70 -21.10 -7.73
N TRP A 425 -4.03 -20.94 -9.02
CA TRP A 425 -4.48 -19.69 -9.63
C TRP A 425 -5.95 -19.73 -10.08
N ASP A 426 -6.68 -20.81 -9.77
CA ASP A 426 -8.06 -21.01 -10.24
C ASP A 426 -9.05 -20.02 -9.61
N ASP A 427 -8.65 -19.38 -8.51
CA ASP A 427 -9.41 -18.34 -7.83
C ASP A 427 -9.13 -16.93 -8.39
N PHE A 428 -8.24 -16.78 -9.38
CA PHE A 428 -8.08 -15.57 -10.16
C PHE A 428 -8.98 -15.60 -11.39
N HIS A 429 -9.62 -14.46 -11.67
CA HIS A 429 -10.27 -14.23 -12.94
C HIS A 429 -9.58 -13.11 -13.71
N TRP A 430 -9.62 -13.20 -15.03
CA TRP A 430 -9.08 -12.18 -15.92
C TRP A 430 -10.17 -11.19 -16.30
N CYS A 431 -9.91 -9.91 -16.05
CA CYS A 431 -10.81 -8.82 -16.34
C CYS A 431 -10.10 -7.80 -17.22
N SER A 432 -10.74 -7.39 -18.31
CA SER A 432 -10.28 -6.29 -19.16
C SER A 432 -11.24 -5.11 -19.20
N ASP A 433 -12.30 -5.17 -18.38
CA ASP A 433 -13.31 -4.13 -18.30
C ASP A 433 -12.81 -2.94 -17.48
N THR A 434 -12.05 -2.09 -18.14
CA THR A 434 -11.68 -0.77 -17.61
C THR A 434 -12.76 0.29 -17.87
N GLY A 435 -13.91 -0.13 -18.42
CA GLY A 435 -14.74 0.73 -19.21
C GLY A 435 -14.02 1.23 -20.47
N SER A 436 -14.82 1.71 -21.39
CA SER A 436 -14.36 2.46 -22.55
C SER A 436 -15.19 3.72 -22.66
N PHE A 437 -14.55 4.82 -23.02
CA PHE A 437 -15.24 5.93 -23.67
C PHE A 437 -15.61 5.47 -25.09
N ASP A 438 -16.51 4.49 -25.20
CA ASP A 438 -17.09 4.04 -26.47
C ASP A 438 -18.46 4.68 -26.74
N ASP A 439 -18.99 5.38 -25.77
CA ASP A 439 -20.11 6.30 -25.94
C ASP A 439 -19.59 7.74 -26.10
N ARG A 440 -19.97 8.37 -27.23
CA ARG A 440 -19.54 9.74 -27.55
C ARG A 440 -20.09 10.74 -26.55
N GLU A 441 -21.33 10.56 -26.10
CA GLU A 441 -21.98 11.48 -25.18
C GLU A 441 -21.30 11.45 -23.81
N GLU A 442 -20.96 10.27 -23.29
CA GLU A 442 -20.19 10.08 -22.07
C GLU A 442 -18.78 10.67 -22.16
N HIS A 443 -18.08 10.45 -23.28
CA HIS A 443 -16.78 11.07 -23.52
C HIS A 443 -16.87 12.60 -23.55
N CYS A 444 -17.79 13.16 -24.34
CA CYS A 444 -17.99 14.60 -24.42
C CYS A 444 -18.41 15.18 -23.07
N ARG A 445 -19.32 14.54 -22.34
CA ARG A 445 -19.74 14.93 -20.99
C ARG A 445 -18.57 14.92 -20.00
N TYR A 446 -17.65 13.96 -20.13
CA TYR A 446 -16.44 13.93 -19.31
C TYR A 446 -15.49 15.07 -19.65
N VAL A 447 -15.12 15.23 -20.92
CA VAL A 447 -14.16 16.26 -21.37
C VAL A 447 -14.68 17.67 -21.14
N THR A 448 -15.98 17.91 -21.32
CA THR A 448 -16.60 19.22 -21.12
C THR A 448 -16.53 19.71 -19.68
N LYS A 449 -16.34 18.83 -18.69
CA LYS A 449 -16.09 19.24 -17.30
C LYS A 449 -14.89 20.16 -17.18
N PHE A 450 -13.87 19.94 -18.00
CA PHE A 450 -12.61 20.66 -17.90
C PHE A 450 -12.56 21.91 -18.80
N LEU A 451 -13.51 22.04 -19.73
CA LEU A 451 -13.57 23.15 -20.67
C LEU A 451 -14.50 24.25 -20.14
N PRO A 452 -14.10 25.54 -20.23
CA PRO A 452 -15.00 26.64 -19.88
C PRO A 452 -16.33 26.52 -20.64
N PRO A 453 -17.50 26.66 -19.99
CA PRO A 453 -18.80 26.39 -20.62
C PRO A 453 -19.02 27.15 -21.93
N LYS A 454 -18.63 28.43 -21.98
CA LYS A 454 -18.71 29.26 -23.19
C LYS A 454 -17.88 28.68 -24.33
N PHE A 455 -16.66 28.23 -24.04
CA PHE A 455 -15.79 27.62 -25.03
C PHE A 455 -16.34 26.25 -25.48
N ALA A 456 -16.77 25.40 -24.55
CA ALA A 456 -17.34 24.09 -24.85
C ALA A 456 -18.52 24.18 -25.84
N THR A 457 -19.38 25.20 -25.72
CA THR A 457 -20.52 25.41 -26.65
C THR A 457 -20.15 26.12 -27.95
N SER A 458 -18.95 26.69 -28.07
CA SER A 458 -18.51 27.39 -29.26
C SER A 458 -18.20 26.44 -30.41
N VAL A 459 -18.19 26.95 -31.65
CA VAL A 459 -17.82 26.16 -32.84
C VAL A 459 -16.41 25.55 -32.70
N PRO A 460 -15.36 26.29 -32.26
CA PRO A 460 -14.06 25.69 -31.99
C PRO A 460 -14.06 24.62 -30.89
N GLY A 461 -14.85 24.81 -29.82
CA GLY A 461 -14.95 23.85 -28.72
C GLY A 461 -15.62 22.55 -29.14
N GLN A 462 -16.71 22.61 -29.91
CA GLN A 462 -17.35 21.43 -30.48
C GLN A 462 -16.41 20.70 -31.46
N ALA A 463 -15.70 21.43 -32.31
CA ALA A 463 -14.69 20.84 -33.19
C ALA A 463 -13.51 20.19 -32.43
N LEU A 464 -13.16 20.70 -31.25
CA LEU A 464 -12.19 20.06 -30.36
C LEU A 464 -12.75 18.77 -29.75
N LEU A 465 -13.97 18.80 -29.21
CA LEU A 465 -14.63 17.62 -28.62
C LEU A 465 -14.76 16.49 -29.64
N ASP A 466 -15.13 16.81 -30.88
CA ASP A 466 -15.25 15.85 -31.97
C ASP A 466 -13.91 15.21 -32.33
N ARG A 467 -12.84 16.01 -32.38
CA ARG A 467 -11.50 15.49 -32.57
C ARG A 467 -11.08 14.63 -31.39
N MET A 468 -11.22 15.10 -30.16
CA MET A 468 -10.88 14.33 -28.97
C MET A 468 -11.60 12.99 -28.95
N TRP A 469 -12.89 12.96 -29.29
CA TRP A 469 -13.64 11.72 -29.46
C TRP A 469 -12.99 10.80 -30.50
N GLN A 470 -12.74 11.29 -31.71
CA GLN A 470 -12.14 10.48 -32.78
C GLN A 470 -10.76 9.91 -32.41
N TRP A 471 -9.94 10.68 -31.69
CA TRP A 471 -8.55 10.32 -31.38
C TRP A 471 -8.36 9.59 -30.04
N LEU A 472 -9.25 9.82 -29.07
CA LEU A 472 -9.13 9.35 -27.68
C LEU A 472 -10.23 8.37 -27.29
N ARG A 473 -11.11 7.99 -28.22
CA ARG A 473 -12.09 6.91 -28.03
C ARG A 473 -11.42 5.69 -27.38
N GLY A 474 -12.03 5.22 -26.29
CA GLY A 474 -11.53 4.07 -25.52
C GLY A 474 -10.26 4.30 -24.69
N ARG A 475 -9.65 5.50 -24.67
CA ARG A 475 -8.37 5.76 -23.98
C ARG A 475 -8.49 6.84 -22.90
N PHE A 476 -8.85 6.41 -21.70
CA PHE A 476 -9.00 7.24 -20.51
C PHE A 476 -7.78 8.15 -20.27
N VAL A 477 -6.60 7.64 -19.89
CA VAL A 477 -5.37 8.41 -19.53
C VAL A 477 -4.79 9.23 -20.67
N GLN A 478 -5.00 8.84 -21.94
CA GLN A 478 -4.57 9.73 -23.04
C GLN A 478 -5.42 11.00 -23.10
N VAL A 479 -6.65 11.01 -22.58
CA VAL A 479 -7.34 12.26 -22.26
C VAL A 479 -6.55 13.02 -21.20
N TYR A 480 -6.18 12.41 -20.08
CA TYR A 480 -5.52 13.06 -18.93
C TYR A 480 -4.14 13.66 -19.27
N CYS A 481 -3.18 12.85 -19.74
CA CYS A 481 -1.82 13.33 -20.04
C CYS A 481 -1.80 14.32 -21.20
N ARG A 482 -2.72 14.17 -22.17
CA ARG A 482 -2.84 15.11 -23.28
C ARG A 482 -3.63 16.34 -22.89
N TYR A 483 -4.54 16.26 -21.92
CA TYR A 483 -5.28 17.42 -21.40
C TYR A 483 -4.35 18.39 -20.70
N ASN A 484 -3.36 17.92 -19.91
CA ASN A 484 -2.35 18.82 -19.32
C ASN A 484 -1.59 19.61 -20.39
N LYS A 485 -1.07 18.91 -21.42
CA LYS A 485 -0.44 19.58 -22.58
C LYS A 485 -1.42 20.44 -23.38
N LEU A 486 -2.70 20.06 -23.43
CA LEU A 486 -3.74 20.80 -24.12
C LEU A 486 -4.11 22.07 -23.34
N ILE A 487 -4.16 22.04 -22.01
CA ILE A 487 -4.31 23.23 -21.17
C ILE A 487 -3.12 24.15 -21.42
N ASP A 488 -1.90 23.64 -21.33
CA ASP A 488 -0.67 24.44 -21.52
C ASP A 488 -0.63 25.05 -22.93
N CYS A 489 -1.03 24.31 -23.97
CA CYS A 489 -1.02 24.82 -25.34
C CYS A 489 -2.22 25.72 -25.69
N ILE A 490 -3.42 25.43 -25.19
CA ILE A 490 -4.61 26.27 -25.44
C ILE A 490 -4.50 27.60 -24.67
N PHE A 491 -3.91 27.59 -23.46
CA PHE A 491 -3.96 28.73 -22.55
C PHE A 491 -2.59 29.35 -22.22
N GLY A 492 -1.48 28.70 -22.56
CA GLY A 492 -0.11 29.26 -22.48
C GLY A 492 0.36 29.96 -23.76
N GLY A 493 -0.52 30.15 -24.75
CA GLY A 493 -0.27 30.98 -25.95
C GLY A 493 0.73 30.42 -26.97
N GLN A 494 1.30 29.23 -26.75
CA GLN A 494 2.36 28.66 -27.59
C GLN A 494 1.99 27.28 -28.17
N ALA A 495 1.08 27.23 -29.15
CA ALA A 495 1.07 26.28 -30.27
C ALA A 495 -0.28 26.28 -31.00
N SER A 496 -0.27 26.04 -32.32
CA SER A 496 -1.52 25.75 -33.04
C SER A 496 -2.06 24.37 -32.65
N LEU A 497 -3.36 24.26 -32.42
CA LEU A 497 -4.08 22.99 -32.18
C LEU A 497 -3.81 21.89 -33.23
N HIS A 498 -3.29 22.25 -34.41
CA HIS A 498 -2.97 21.33 -35.50
C HIS A 498 -1.65 20.57 -35.34
N SER A 499 -0.68 21.07 -34.56
CA SER A 499 0.63 20.41 -34.37
C SER A 499 0.66 19.42 -33.20
N ILE A 500 -0.30 19.50 -32.28
CA ILE A 500 -0.28 18.79 -30.99
C ILE A 500 -0.70 17.32 -31.14
N LEU A 501 -1.74 17.05 -31.94
CA LEU A 501 -2.29 15.70 -32.09
C LEU A 501 -1.38 14.76 -32.90
N PRO A 502 -0.73 15.19 -34.00
CA PRO A 502 0.19 14.34 -34.76
C PRO A 502 1.59 14.20 -34.12
N GLY A 503 2.14 15.27 -33.52
CA GLY A 503 3.49 15.27 -32.94
C GLY A 503 3.64 14.47 -31.64
N CYS A 504 2.53 14.12 -30.99
CA CYS A 504 2.50 13.33 -29.76
C CYS A 504 2.37 11.81 -29.97
N LEU A 505 2.46 11.33 -31.22
CA LEU A 505 2.44 9.89 -31.56
C LEU A 505 3.84 9.25 -31.56
N THR A 506 4.91 10.04 -31.47
CA THR A 506 6.31 9.57 -31.62
C THR A 506 7.07 9.30 -30.32
N VAL A 507 6.47 9.50 -29.14
CA VAL A 507 7.18 9.36 -27.85
C VAL A 507 6.52 8.30 -26.97
N GLN A 508 6.85 7.05 -27.25
CA GLN A 508 6.89 5.95 -26.28
C GLN A 508 7.86 4.88 -26.82
N GLN A 509 9.11 5.28 -27.05
CA GLN A 509 10.22 4.33 -26.97
C GLN A 509 10.65 4.35 -25.51
N PHE A 510 10.45 3.23 -24.81
CA PHE A 510 11.05 3.01 -23.49
C PHE A 510 12.56 3.26 -23.59
N PRO A 511 13.22 3.81 -22.54
CA PRO A 511 14.66 3.71 -22.46
C PRO A 511 15.01 2.22 -22.48
N GLN A 512 15.74 1.78 -23.50
CA GLN A 512 16.45 0.51 -23.44
C GLN A 512 17.36 0.59 -22.20
N PRO A 513 17.37 -0.42 -21.31
CA PRO A 513 18.35 -0.46 -20.24
C PRO A 513 19.73 -0.42 -20.87
N SER A 514 20.51 0.61 -20.54
CA SER A 514 21.92 0.67 -20.89
C SER A 514 22.62 -0.43 -20.12
N TYR A 515 22.77 -1.59 -20.74
CA TYR A 515 23.72 -2.60 -20.28
C TYR A 515 25.11 -1.98 -20.35
N ALA A 516 25.63 -1.57 -19.19
CA ALA A 516 27.06 -1.39 -19.02
C ALA A 516 27.69 -2.77 -19.16
N ALA A 517 28.31 -3.03 -20.31
CA ALA A 517 29.24 -4.14 -20.45
C ALA A 517 30.46 -3.82 -19.59
N GLY A 518 30.62 -4.56 -18.50
CA GLY A 518 31.77 -4.59 -17.61
C GLY A 518 31.91 -5.98 -17.03
#